data_AF-A0AAW0E351-F1
#
_entry.id   AF-A0AAW0E351-F1
#
_cell.length_a   1.000
_cell.length_b   1.000
_cell.length_c   1.000
_cell.angle_alpha   90.00
_cell.angle_beta   90.00
_cell.angle_gamma   90.00
#
_symmetry.space_group_name_H-M   'P 1'
#
loop_
_entity.id
_entity.type
_entity.pdbx_description
1 polymer ?
#
loop_
_entity_poly.entity_id
_entity_poly.type
_entity_poly.pdbx_seq_one_letter_code
_entity_poly.pdbx_strand_id
1 'polypeptide(L)'
;MRALTALPIDDDVLDRIFTFCPTFSTLQSLMLTSKAFYNVYQTHPRSITRAVAYNIVGPALPQALRVLRYPYGDDSLEDDSESRKKYHEEDAHTMATTCPEDHDPSVIAAREKMDLQQDAKLVQKLEDIYSLTKKDRTSKTSVLTSDESWRFRRAMYRIMFYCKLFPGSRYSLEDMDELPADGVKKIQLQRMAVLREYPTDELLQIYGVVRFMRDVLEEVCDEDFGPNNAVDVLLTLGPEIVLRVWQDRSYESHEDNLGFSLFDSDDDIPLYQGYFSVPLQNIWTARKVTTPPKDDEPATKYILDSVVGANDTCSQCPTPGGFKLITAGNWHRREFSPTQFLKNRLRQTMWISSPFLEAVIKMRRYKHEYEDPEEDSLARWFVAVFDTPGKPSEWDAWTKDKSYCDKCFVRFLEENAWRWWYAERVRDGWNAPENCWYGYNCKTMTHRQAHAEGKNHLCVPTRGDP
;
A
#
# COMPACT_ATOMS: atom_id res chain seq x y z
N MET A 1 25.66 24.03 -40.23
CA MET A 1 24.22 23.72 -40.15
C MET A 1 23.52 25.00 -39.69
N ARG A 2 22.51 25.48 -40.42
CA ARG A 2 21.74 26.66 -40.01
C ARG A 2 20.67 26.21 -39.02
N ALA A 3 20.54 26.92 -37.90
CA ALA A 3 19.49 26.68 -36.91
C ALA A 3 18.12 26.62 -37.60
N LEU A 4 17.36 25.53 -37.37
CA LEU A 4 15.96 25.42 -37.80
C LEU A 4 15.03 26.28 -36.94
N THR A 5 15.58 26.94 -35.93
CA THR A 5 14.88 27.65 -34.88
C THR A 5 15.35 29.11 -34.80
N ALA A 6 14.42 30.03 -34.54
CA ALA A 6 14.73 31.46 -34.31
C ALA A 6 15.32 31.73 -32.91
N LEU A 7 15.74 30.67 -32.20
CA LEU A 7 16.24 30.73 -30.85
C LEU A 7 17.78 30.80 -30.86
N PRO A 8 18.39 31.49 -29.88
CA PRO A 8 19.86 31.56 -29.76
C PRO A 8 20.45 30.29 -29.12
N ILE A 9 19.82 29.13 -29.33
CA ILE A 9 20.21 27.84 -28.73
C ILE A 9 20.17 26.80 -29.85
N ASP A 10 21.21 25.97 -29.93
CA ASP A 10 21.30 24.90 -30.91
C ASP A 10 20.28 23.78 -30.65
N ASP A 11 19.83 23.13 -31.74
CA ASP A 11 18.76 22.12 -31.70
C ASP A 11 19.15 20.87 -30.88
N ASP A 12 20.45 20.55 -30.79
CA ASP A 12 20.98 19.44 -29.98
C ASP A 12 20.89 19.70 -28.47
N VAL A 13 21.10 20.95 -28.05
CA VAL A 13 20.90 21.38 -26.66
C VAL A 13 19.42 21.29 -26.31
N LEU A 14 18.52 21.71 -27.23
CA LEU A 14 17.07 21.57 -27.03
C LEU A 14 16.64 20.11 -26.97
N ASP A 15 17.12 19.25 -27.87
CA ASP A 15 16.88 17.80 -27.82
C ASP A 15 17.28 17.23 -26.45
N ARG A 16 18.49 17.58 -25.98
CA ARG A 16 18.97 17.15 -24.67
C ARG A 16 18.10 17.64 -23.52
N ILE A 17 17.65 18.89 -23.54
CA ILE A 17 16.71 19.43 -22.54
C ILE A 17 15.40 18.64 -22.53
N PHE A 18 14.88 18.26 -23.70
CA PHE A 18 13.62 17.53 -23.79
C PHE A 18 13.73 16.15 -23.15
N THR A 19 14.91 15.51 -23.24
CA THR A 19 15.17 14.22 -22.57
C THR A 19 15.10 14.28 -21.04
N PHE A 20 15.17 15.47 -20.43
CA PHE A 20 15.04 15.66 -18.97
C PHE A 20 13.63 16.03 -18.51
N CYS A 21 12.64 16.07 -19.42
CA CYS A 21 11.26 16.29 -19.00
C CYS A 21 10.80 15.17 -18.04
N PRO A 22 10.26 15.50 -16.85
CA PRO A 22 9.90 14.50 -15.84
C PRO A 22 8.64 13.72 -16.21
N THR A 23 7.76 14.29 -17.05
CA THR A 23 6.50 13.66 -17.46
C THR A 23 6.16 13.97 -18.91
N PHE A 24 5.27 13.17 -19.51
CA PHE A 24 4.74 13.47 -20.85
C PHE A 24 3.94 14.78 -20.89
N SER A 25 3.27 15.16 -19.80
CA SER A 25 2.56 16.43 -19.70
C SER A 25 3.53 17.62 -19.73
N THR A 26 4.67 17.51 -19.06
CA THR A 26 5.73 18.52 -19.12
C THR A 26 6.31 18.63 -20.52
N LEU A 27 6.58 17.49 -21.19
CA LEU A 27 7.04 17.48 -22.58
C LEU A 27 6.01 18.11 -23.53
N GLN A 28 4.73 17.78 -23.38
CA GLN A 28 3.66 18.35 -24.19
C GLN A 28 3.55 19.87 -23.97
N SER A 29 3.61 20.32 -22.72
CA SER A 29 3.61 21.75 -22.38
C SER A 29 4.78 22.46 -23.05
N LEU A 30 5.98 21.87 -23.00
CA LEU A 30 7.19 22.40 -23.65
C LEU A 30 7.00 22.52 -25.17
N MET A 31 6.50 21.47 -25.82
CA MET A 31 6.21 21.47 -27.27
C MET A 31 5.20 22.56 -27.67
N LEU A 32 4.24 22.89 -26.80
CA LEU A 32 3.21 23.90 -27.06
C LEU A 32 3.69 25.34 -26.86
N THR A 33 4.87 25.57 -26.26
CA THR A 33 5.39 26.93 -26.03
C THR A 33 5.86 27.63 -27.31
N SER A 34 6.41 26.89 -28.28
CA SER A 34 6.98 27.48 -29.51
C SER A 34 7.05 26.47 -30.66
N LYS A 35 6.87 26.95 -31.89
CA LYS A 35 7.09 26.15 -33.10
C LYS A 35 8.51 25.60 -33.21
N ALA A 36 9.50 26.36 -32.71
CA ALA A 36 10.89 25.92 -32.67
C ALA A 36 11.04 24.63 -31.84
N PHE A 37 10.45 24.61 -30.65
CA PHE A 37 10.48 23.47 -29.75
C PHE A 37 9.75 22.27 -30.35
N TYR A 38 8.58 22.50 -30.96
CA TYR A 38 7.87 21.46 -31.68
C TYR A 38 8.71 20.84 -32.82
N ASN A 39 9.42 21.66 -33.60
CA ASN A 39 10.26 21.18 -34.69
C ASN A 39 11.43 20.30 -34.21
N VAL A 40 12.07 20.66 -33.08
CA VAL A 40 13.10 19.82 -32.45
C VAL A 40 12.51 18.46 -32.06
N TYR A 41 11.35 18.44 -31.40
CA TYR A 41 10.68 17.19 -31.06
C TYR A 41 10.33 16.34 -32.29
N GLN A 42 9.84 16.96 -33.37
CA GLN A 42 9.51 16.27 -34.62
C GLN A 42 10.73 15.60 -35.26
N THR A 43 11.94 16.10 -35.00
CA THR A 43 13.18 15.53 -35.51
C THR A 43 13.57 14.26 -34.75
N HIS A 44 13.33 14.20 -33.44
CA HIS A 44 13.74 13.09 -32.57
C HIS A 44 12.64 12.53 -31.63
N PRO A 45 11.41 12.28 -32.12
CA PRO A 45 10.27 12.01 -31.25
C PRO A 45 10.42 10.70 -30.47
N ARG A 46 11.08 9.69 -31.06
CA ARG A 46 11.30 8.37 -30.43
C ARG A 46 12.29 8.44 -29.27
N SER A 47 13.43 9.09 -29.48
CA SER A 47 14.49 9.25 -28.47
C SER A 47 13.96 10.05 -27.28
N ILE A 48 13.35 11.21 -27.54
CA ILE A 48 12.80 12.09 -26.52
C ILE A 48 11.67 11.39 -25.75
N THR A 49 10.72 10.77 -26.44
CA THR A 49 9.61 10.07 -25.77
C THR A 49 10.12 8.92 -24.90
N ARG A 50 11.09 8.14 -25.37
CA ARG A 50 11.70 7.06 -24.58
C ARG A 50 12.45 7.58 -23.37
N ALA A 51 13.18 8.69 -23.49
CA ALA A 51 13.87 9.31 -22.36
C ALA A 51 12.88 9.80 -21.29
N VAL A 52 11.78 10.44 -21.70
CA VAL A 52 10.73 10.85 -20.76
C VAL A 52 10.05 9.64 -20.12
N ALA A 53 9.79 8.57 -20.88
CA ALA A 53 9.31 7.31 -20.31
C ALA A 53 10.28 6.75 -19.27
N TYR A 54 11.58 6.78 -19.56
CA TYR A 54 12.64 6.36 -18.63
C TYR A 54 12.69 7.24 -17.38
N ASN A 55 12.45 8.55 -17.47
CA ASN A 55 12.40 9.42 -16.29
C ASN A 55 11.21 9.08 -15.36
N ILE A 56 10.12 8.54 -15.91
CA ILE A 56 8.92 8.16 -15.16
C ILE A 56 9.13 6.83 -14.42
N VAL A 57 9.58 5.79 -15.11
CA VAL A 57 9.66 4.41 -14.55
C VAL A 57 11.07 3.97 -14.17
N GLY A 58 12.09 4.70 -14.63
CA GLY A 58 13.50 4.38 -14.42
C GLY A 58 13.99 3.23 -15.32
N PRO A 59 15.05 2.52 -14.89
CA PRO A 59 15.62 1.39 -15.63
C PRO A 59 14.69 0.20 -15.83
N ALA A 60 13.52 0.18 -15.18
CA ALA A 60 12.49 -0.84 -15.36
C ALA A 60 11.56 -0.62 -16.58
N LEU A 61 11.88 0.34 -17.47
CA LEU A 61 11.08 0.66 -18.65
C LEU A 61 10.78 -0.54 -19.57
N PRO A 62 11.74 -1.44 -19.88
CA PRO A 62 11.44 -2.62 -20.71
C PRO A 62 10.35 -3.52 -20.10
N GLN A 63 10.35 -3.68 -18.77
CA GLN A 63 9.36 -4.47 -18.05
C GLN A 63 8.01 -3.77 -18.02
N ALA A 64 7.98 -2.45 -17.80
CA ALA A 64 6.75 -1.67 -17.84
C ALA A 64 6.09 -1.71 -19.22
N LEU A 65 6.86 -1.53 -20.30
CA LEU A 65 6.34 -1.63 -21.67
C LEU A 65 5.81 -3.03 -21.99
N ARG A 66 6.44 -4.09 -21.45
CA ARG A 66 5.94 -5.47 -21.58
C ARG A 66 4.55 -5.64 -20.97
N VAL A 67 4.28 -5.03 -19.81
CA VAL A 67 2.95 -5.03 -19.17
C VAL A 67 1.89 -4.35 -20.03
N LEU A 68 2.25 -3.25 -20.69
CA LEU A 68 1.33 -2.44 -21.49
C LEU A 68 1.05 -3.03 -22.87
N ARG A 69 2.06 -3.64 -23.48
CA ARG A 69 1.96 -4.22 -24.83
C ARG A 69 1.36 -5.61 -24.86
N TYR A 70 1.04 -6.16 -23.70
CA TYR A 70 0.39 -7.45 -23.63
C TYR A 70 -1.01 -7.35 -24.24
N PRO A 71 -1.30 -8.09 -25.34
CA PRO A 71 -2.43 -7.79 -26.23
C PRO A 71 -3.80 -8.17 -25.68
N TYR A 72 -3.88 -8.72 -24.47
CA TYR A 72 -5.07 -9.38 -23.95
C TYR A 72 -5.62 -8.74 -22.66
N GLY A 73 -5.31 -7.47 -22.41
CA GLY A 73 -5.60 -6.80 -21.14
C GLY A 73 -6.75 -5.78 -21.14
N ASP A 74 -7.69 -5.84 -22.09
CA ASP A 74 -8.89 -4.99 -22.03
C ASP A 74 -10.11 -5.90 -21.83
N ASP A 75 -10.63 -5.89 -20.59
CA ASP A 75 -11.88 -6.54 -20.15
C ASP A 75 -13.11 -5.89 -20.79
N SER A 76 -13.09 -5.63 -22.11
CA SER A 76 -14.33 -5.47 -22.86
C SER A 76 -14.95 -6.85 -22.97
N LEU A 77 -15.64 -7.22 -21.89
CA LEU A 77 -16.48 -8.39 -21.65
C LEU A 77 -17.66 -8.45 -22.65
N GLU A 78 -17.36 -8.45 -23.95
CA GLU A 78 -18.24 -8.97 -24.99
C GLU A 78 -17.56 -10.21 -25.59
N ASP A 79 -17.44 -11.20 -24.71
CA ASP A 79 -17.82 -12.60 -24.94
C ASP A 79 -17.78 -13.10 -26.39
N ASP A 80 -16.57 -13.34 -26.91
CA ASP A 80 -16.40 -14.37 -27.94
C ASP A 80 -15.70 -15.58 -27.32
N SER A 81 -16.46 -16.67 -27.18
CA SER A 81 -16.00 -17.96 -26.70
C SER A 81 -14.73 -18.48 -27.40
N GLU A 82 -14.46 -18.02 -28.63
CA GLU A 82 -13.24 -18.36 -29.38
C GLU A 82 -11.97 -17.76 -28.76
N SER A 83 -12.05 -16.54 -28.21
CA SER A 83 -10.89 -15.87 -27.59
C SER A 83 -10.46 -16.57 -26.29
N ARG A 84 -11.42 -17.05 -25.49
CA ARG A 84 -11.16 -17.90 -24.32
C ARG A 84 -10.53 -19.23 -24.72
N LYS A 85 -11.05 -19.88 -25.77
CA LYS A 85 -10.53 -21.18 -26.28
C LYS A 85 -9.08 -21.07 -26.76
N LYS A 86 -8.76 -20.06 -27.56
CA LYS A 86 -7.40 -19.85 -28.11
C LYS A 86 -6.34 -19.74 -27.00
N TYR A 87 -6.68 -19.09 -25.90
CA TYR A 87 -5.80 -18.95 -24.75
C TYR A 87 -5.52 -20.25 -23.99
N HIS A 88 -6.49 -21.18 -23.93
CA HIS A 88 -6.29 -22.48 -23.30
C HIS A 88 -5.43 -23.41 -24.17
N GLU A 89 -5.33 -23.12 -25.46
CA GLU A 89 -4.52 -23.87 -26.42
C GLU A 89 -3.08 -23.38 -26.52
N GLU A 90 -2.81 -22.10 -26.18
CA GLU A 90 -1.45 -21.58 -26.17
C GLU A 90 -0.56 -22.35 -25.19
N ASP A 91 0.56 -22.84 -25.71
CA ASP A 91 1.54 -23.55 -24.89
C ASP A 91 2.29 -22.57 -23.98
N ALA A 92 2.84 -23.13 -22.91
CA ALA A 92 3.51 -22.39 -21.86
C ALA A 92 4.72 -21.55 -22.35
N HIS A 93 5.40 -22.02 -23.40
CA HIS A 93 6.57 -21.34 -23.96
C HIS A 93 6.14 -20.13 -24.82
N THR A 94 5.07 -20.27 -25.59
CA THR A 94 4.47 -19.17 -26.34
C THR A 94 4.03 -18.04 -25.40
N MET A 95 3.36 -18.35 -24.28
CA MET A 95 2.99 -17.34 -23.29
C MET A 95 4.22 -16.65 -22.65
N ALA A 96 5.27 -17.40 -22.34
CA ALA A 96 6.48 -16.88 -21.70
C ALA A 96 7.31 -15.96 -22.61
N THR A 97 7.28 -16.21 -23.92
CA THR A 97 8.02 -15.45 -24.94
C THR A 97 7.20 -14.33 -25.58
N THR A 98 5.89 -14.27 -25.33
CA THR A 98 5.02 -13.20 -25.80
C THR A 98 5.42 -11.86 -25.18
N CYS A 99 5.53 -10.85 -26.04
CA CYS A 99 5.92 -9.48 -25.70
C CYS A 99 7.24 -9.40 -24.91
N PRO A 100 8.41 -9.66 -25.52
CA PRO A 100 9.68 -9.61 -24.81
C PRO A 100 9.96 -8.24 -24.20
N GLU A 101 10.80 -8.21 -23.16
CA GLU A 101 11.27 -6.95 -22.55
C GLU A 101 12.06 -6.15 -23.57
N ASP A 102 11.47 -5.05 -24.07
CA ASP A 102 12.01 -4.29 -25.20
C ASP A 102 13.05 -3.25 -24.76
N HIS A 103 14.31 -3.59 -24.99
CA HIS A 103 15.45 -2.73 -24.70
C HIS A 103 15.71 -1.67 -25.78
N ASP A 104 15.08 -1.78 -26.95
CA ASP A 104 15.33 -0.91 -28.08
C ASP A 104 14.35 0.28 -28.14
N PRO A 105 14.71 1.37 -28.85
CA PRO A 105 13.84 2.53 -29.04
C PRO A 105 12.63 2.22 -29.94
N SER A 106 11.61 1.60 -29.38
CA SER A 106 10.30 1.43 -30.01
C SER A 106 9.40 2.65 -29.83
N VAL A 107 8.39 2.74 -30.70
CA VAL A 107 7.38 3.79 -30.62
C VAL A 107 6.48 3.52 -29.41
N ILE A 108 6.27 4.55 -28.58
CA ILE A 108 5.32 4.53 -27.46
C ILE A 108 4.08 5.31 -27.89
N ALA A 109 2.98 4.60 -28.08
CA ALA A 109 1.67 5.12 -28.48
C ALA A 109 1.06 6.01 -27.40
N ALA A 110 0.08 6.85 -27.78
CA ALA A 110 -0.54 7.80 -26.85
C ALA A 110 -1.23 7.10 -25.66
N ARG A 111 -1.92 5.98 -25.89
CA ARG A 111 -2.54 5.16 -24.83
C ARG A 111 -1.48 4.60 -23.88
N GLU A 112 -0.41 4.00 -24.43
CA GLU A 112 0.72 3.49 -23.63
C GLU A 112 1.35 4.59 -22.75
N LYS A 113 1.42 5.84 -23.19
CA LYS A 113 1.95 6.94 -22.37
C LYS A 113 1.08 7.21 -21.13
N MET A 114 -0.24 7.18 -21.28
CA MET A 114 -1.18 7.40 -20.19
C MET A 114 -1.11 6.24 -19.18
N ASP A 115 -1.21 5.01 -19.69
CA ASP A 115 -1.18 3.80 -18.87
C ASP A 115 0.17 3.66 -18.14
N LEU A 116 1.29 3.99 -18.80
CA LEU A 116 2.61 4.01 -18.18
C LEU A 116 2.68 4.97 -16.99
N GLN A 117 2.06 6.15 -17.09
CA GLN A 117 2.03 7.11 -15.99
C GLN A 117 1.15 6.62 -14.83
N GLN A 118 0.07 5.91 -15.12
CA GLN A 118 -0.79 5.31 -14.10
C GLN A 118 -0.07 4.18 -13.36
N ASP A 119 0.51 3.22 -14.10
CA ASP A 119 1.27 2.12 -13.54
C ASP A 119 2.48 2.63 -12.74
N ALA A 120 3.19 3.65 -13.23
CA ALA A 120 4.30 4.25 -12.50
C ALA A 120 3.89 4.86 -11.15
N LYS A 121 2.74 5.53 -11.10
CA LYS A 121 2.21 6.09 -9.84
C LYS A 121 1.83 4.98 -8.87
N LEU A 122 1.22 3.91 -9.36
CA LEU A 122 0.88 2.73 -8.55
C LEU A 122 2.13 2.09 -7.97
N VAL A 123 3.14 1.83 -8.80
CA VAL A 123 4.41 1.23 -8.38
C VAL A 123 5.16 2.14 -7.40
N GLN A 124 5.16 3.46 -7.62
CA GLN A 124 5.75 4.42 -6.67
C GLN A 124 5.07 4.34 -5.29
N LYS A 125 3.74 4.33 -5.23
CA LYS A 125 3.01 4.22 -3.95
C LYS A 125 3.33 2.92 -3.23
N LEU A 126 3.41 1.80 -3.95
CA LEU A 126 3.81 0.51 -3.36
C LEU A 126 5.28 0.52 -2.91
N GLU A 127 6.17 1.21 -3.63
CA GLU A 127 7.57 1.40 -3.23
C GLU A 127 7.67 2.25 -1.95
N ASP A 128 6.86 3.30 -1.83
CA ASP A 128 6.76 4.12 -0.62
C ASP A 128 6.32 3.28 0.58
N ILE A 129 5.30 2.43 0.40
CA ILE A 129 4.84 1.48 1.43
C ILE A 129 5.92 0.44 1.75
N TYR A 130 6.59 -0.12 0.74
CA TYR A 130 7.68 -1.06 0.93
C TYR A 130 8.81 -0.44 1.74
N SER A 131 9.25 0.75 1.36
CA SER A 131 10.27 1.51 2.08
C SER A 131 9.85 1.79 3.52
N LEU A 132 8.63 2.27 3.74
CA LEU A 132 8.10 2.55 5.08
C LEU A 132 8.06 1.30 5.97
N THR A 133 7.66 0.16 5.41
CA THR A 133 7.41 -1.07 6.19
C THR A 133 8.66 -1.95 6.34
N LYS A 134 9.61 -1.86 5.42
CA LYS A 134 10.75 -2.78 5.33
C LYS A 134 12.12 -2.11 5.38
N LYS A 135 12.25 -0.82 5.01
CA LYS A 135 13.55 -0.12 4.96
C LYS A 135 13.72 0.91 6.06
N ASP A 136 12.81 1.89 6.14
CA ASP A 136 12.86 3.00 7.07
C ASP A 136 11.44 3.45 7.42
N ARG A 137 11.04 3.20 8.68
CA ARG A 137 9.71 3.53 9.20
C ARG A 137 9.48 5.02 9.47
N THR A 138 10.48 5.86 9.28
CA THR A 138 10.41 7.30 9.58
C THR A 138 10.04 8.15 8.37
N SER A 139 10.21 7.62 7.16
CA SER A 139 9.89 8.31 5.90
C SER A 139 8.61 7.77 5.28
N LYS A 140 7.71 8.68 4.86
CA LYS A 140 6.49 8.35 4.11
C LYS A 140 6.75 8.10 2.62
N THR A 141 7.87 8.60 2.10
CA THR A 141 8.30 8.38 0.72
C THR A 141 9.46 7.40 0.68
N SER A 142 9.63 6.72 -0.45
CA SER A 142 10.73 5.79 -0.68
C SER A 142 12.08 6.42 -0.37
N VAL A 143 12.86 5.74 0.46
CA VAL A 143 14.29 6.01 0.69
C VAL A 143 15.14 4.86 0.16
N LEU A 144 14.59 4.04 -0.74
CA LEU A 144 15.35 3.02 -1.45
C LEU A 144 16.50 3.68 -2.22
N THR A 145 17.67 3.01 -2.27
CA THR A 145 18.74 3.44 -3.18
C THR A 145 18.30 3.21 -4.62
N SER A 146 19.00 3.81 -5.60
CA SER A 146 18.69 3.59 -7.02
C SER A 146 18.68 2.11 -7.41
N ASP A 147 19.59 1.30 -6.87
CA ASP A 147 19.69 -0.14 -7.15
C ASP A 147 18.60 -0.96 -6.45
N GLU A 148 18.23 -0.60 -5.22
CA GLU A 148 17.10 -1.22 -4.51
C GLU A 148 15.76 -0.88 -5.21
N SER A 149 15.57 0.38 -5.60
CA SER A 149 14.39 0.85 -6.34
C SER A 149 14.30 0.15 -7.70
N TRP A 150 15.41 0.01 -8.42
CA TRP A 150 15.44 -0.76 -9.67
C TRP A 150 15.02 -2.22 -9.47
N ARG A 151 15.60 -2.93 -8.47
CA ARG A 151 15.21 -4.32 -8.15
C ARG A 151 13.73 -4.44 -7.82
N PHE A 152 13.22 -3.54 -6.97
CA PHE A 152 11.82 -3.49 -6.58
C PHE A 152 10.89 -3.26 -7.79
N ARG A 153 11.12 -2.20 -8.56
CA ARG A 153 10.28 -1.85 -9.72
C ARG A 153 10.30 -2.92 -10.79
N ARG A 154 11.48 -3.47 -11.10
CA ARG A 154 11.62 -4.55 -12.09
C ARG A 154 10.83 -5.79 -11.67
N ALA A 155 10.93 -6.19 -10.41
CA ALA A 155 10.15 -7.30 -9.87
C ALA A 155 8.64 -6.97 -9.91
N MET A 156 8.24 -5.76 -9.52
CA MET A 156 6.85 -5.32 -9.51
C MET A 156 6.20 -5.37 -10.89
N TYR A 157 6.83 -4.81 -11.93
CA TYR A 157 6.28 -4.86 -13.29
C TYR A 157 6.18 -6.30 -13.83
N ARG A 158 7.10 -7.19 -13.46
CA ARG A 158 7.00 -8.60 -13.84
C ARG A 158 5.88 -9.34 -13.11
N ILE A 159 5.62 -8.98 -11.85
CA ILE A 159 4.44 -9.44 -11.10
C ILE A 159 3.17 -8.94 -11.79
N MET A 160 3.08 -7.66 -12.15
CA MET A 160 1.94 -7.11 -12.90
C MET A 160 1.70 -7.88 -14.21
N PHE A 161 2.77 -8.13 -14.97
CA PHE A 161 2.69 -8.92 -16.20
C PHE A 161 2.19 -10.35 -15.92
N TYR A 162 2.72 -11.01 -14.90
CA TYR A 162 2.30 -12.35 -14.50
C TYR A 162 0.82 -12.40 -14.09
N CYS A 163 0.33 -11.43 -13.32
CA CYS A 163 -1.09 -11.34 -12.96
C CYS A 163 -1.98 -11.08 -14.19
N LYS A 164 -1.52 -10.29 -15.18
CA LYS A 164 -2.23 -10.13 -16.46
C LYS A 164 -2.26 -11.41 -17.31
N LEU A 165 -1.22 -12.25 -17.22
CA LEU A 165 -1.18 -13.54 -17.90
C LEU A 165 -2.14 -14.56 -17.27
N PHE A 166 -2.27 -14.53 -15.95
CA PHE A 166 -3.03 -15.50 -15.17
C PHE A 166 -3.99 -14.81 -14.18
N PRO A 167 -4.94 -14.00 -14.67
CA PRO A 167 -5.82 -13.23 -13.80
C PRO A 167 -6.74 -14.16 -13.01
N GLY A 168 -6.99 -13.84 -11.74
CA GLY A 168 -7.91 -14.60 -10.89
C GLY A 168 -9.34 -14.55 -11.37
N SER A 169 -9.79 -13.39 -11.85
CA SER A 169 -11.14 -13.15 -12.37
C SER A 169 -11.52 -14.04 -13.56
N ARG A 170 -10.56 -14.72 -14.17
CA ARG A 170 -10.79 -15.61 -15.32
C ARG A 170 -11.55 -16.88 -14.97
N TYR A 171 -11.45 -17.36 -13.73
CA TYR A 171 -12.05 -18.62 -13.33
C TYR A 171 -13.16 -18.30 -12.34
N SER A 172 -14.42 -18.31 -12.82
CA SER A 172 -15.57 -18.31 -11.92
C SER A 172 -15.58 -19.61 -11.12
N LEU A 173 -16.22 -19.64 -9.94
CA LEU A 173 -16.35 -20.89 -9.19
C LEU A 173 -17.12 -21.96 -9.95
N GLU A 174 -18.11 -21.55 -10.75
CA GLU A 174 -18.89 -22.46 -11.60
C GLU A 174 -17.98 -23.12 -12.66
N ASP A 175 -17.06 -22.36 -13.26
CA ASP A 175 -16.06 -22.91 -14.20
C ASP A 175 -15.02 -23.80 -13.51
N MET A 176 -14.76 -23.56 -12.22
CA MET A 176 -13.76 -24.28 -11.42
C MET A 176 -14.21 -25.67 -11.02
N ASP A 177 -15.48 -25.85 -10.66
CA ASP A 177 -16.06 -27.17 -10.38
C ASP A 177 -16.09 -28.07 -11.62
N GLU A 178 -16.14 -27.45 -12.81
CA GLU A 178 -16.09 -28.14 -14.10
C GLU A 178 -14.66 -28.37 -14.62
N LEU A 179 -13.64 -27.76 -14.01
CA LEU A 179 -12.25 -27.91 -14.43
C LEU A 179 -11.69 -29.27 -13.98
N PRO A 180 -11.35 -30.17 -14.91
CA PRO A 180 -10.76 -31.45 -14.54
C PRO A 180 -9.35 -31.24 -13.94
N ALA A 181 -8.91 -32.16 -13.08
CA ALA A 181 -7.65 -32.03 -12.32
C ALA A 181 -6.40 -31.85 -13.21
N ASP A 182 -6.43 -32.37 -14.45
CA ASP A 182 -5.40 -32.15 -15.46
C ASP A 182 -5.37 -30.71 -16.00
N GLY A 183 -6.52 -30.04 -16.05
CA GLY A 183 -6.65 -28.61 -16.37
C GLY A 183 -5.95 -27.71 -15.36
N VAL A 184 -6.20 -27.92 -14.06
CA VAL A 184 -5.52 -27.17 -12.97
C VAL A 184 -4.00 -27.36 -13.06
N LYS A 185 -3.54 -28.60 -13.23
CA LYS A 185 -2.12 -28.91 -13.38
C LYS A 185 -1.51 -28.26 -14.62
N LYS A 186 -2.23 -28.20 -15.74
CA LYS A 186 -1.78 -27.52 -16.97
C LYS A 186 -1.53 -26.03 -16.70
N ILE A 187 -2.45 -25.35 -16.02
CA ILE A 187 -2.30 -23.93 -15.68
C ILE A 187 -1.11 -23.70 -14.74
N GLN A 188 -0.94 -24.55 -13.73
CA GLN A 188 0.22 -24.48 -12.84
C GLN A 188 1.56 -24.67 -13.59
N LEU A 189 1.59 -25.56 -14.59
CA LEU A 189 2.76 -25.73 -15.46
C LEU A 189 3.01 -24.52 -16.35
N GLN A 190 1.97 -23.89 -16.89
CA GLN A 190 2.08 -22.65 -17.67
C GLN A 190 2.67 -21.51 -16.83
N ARG A 191 2.13 -21.32 -15.62
CA ARG A 191 2.66 -20.36 -14.62
C ARG A 191 4.13 -20.57 -14.32
N MET A 192 4.52 -21.82 -14.06
CA MET A 192 5.92 -22.17 -13.79
C MET A 192 6.82 -21.88 -15.00
N ALA A 193 6.37 -22.13 -16.23
CA ALA A 193 7.17 -21.89 -17.42
C ALA A 193 7.49 -20.40 -17.60
N VAL A 194 6.50 -19.51 -17.40
CA VAL A 194 6.69 -18.06 -17.50
C VAL A 194 7.75 -17.57 -16.51
N LEU A 195 7.68 -18.01 -15.25
CA LEU A 195 8.68 -17.62 -14.25
C LEU A 195 10.05 -18.25 -14.50
N ARG A 196 10.10 -19.44 -15.12
CA ARG A 196 11.36 -20.15 -15.40
C ARG A 196 12.27 -19.39 -16.38
N GLU A 197 11.74 -18.44 -17.16
CA GLU A 197 12.55 -17.61 -18.06
C GLU A 197 13.45 -16.60 -17.31
N TYR A 198 13.13 -16.26 -16.05
CA TYR A 198 13.91 -15.28 -15.30
C TYR A 198 15.12 -15.91 -14.58
N PRO A 199 16.29 -15.25 -14.55
CA PRO A 199 17.44 -15.66 -13.73
C PRO A 199 17.10 -15.84 -12.24
N THR A 200 17.88 -16.66 -11.54
CA THR A 200 17.56 -17.06 -10.15
C THR A 200 17.58 -15.88 -9.18
N ASP A 201 18.53 -14.97 -9.31
CA ASP A 201 18.61 -13.74 -8.52
C ASP A 201 17.38 -12.83 -8.74
N GLU A 202 16.87 -12.77 -9.96
CA GLU A 202 15.66 -12.00 -10.29
C GLU A 202 14.40 -12.68 -9.75
N LEU A 203 14.35 -14.01 -9.71
CA LEU A 203 13.27 -14.75 -9.06
C LEU A 203 13.26 -14.53 -7.55
N LEU A 204 14.43 -14.40 -6.92
CA LEU A 204 14.53 -14.05 -5.50
C LEU A 204 14.01 -12.62 -5.23
N GLN A 205 14.25 -11.69 -6.15
CA GLN A 205 13.68 -10.33 -6.08
C GLN A 205 12.14 -10.36 -6.24
N ILE A 206 11.62 -11.12 -7.20
CA ILE A 206 10.17 -11.34 -7.35
C ILE A 206 9.58 -11.93 -6.07
N TYR A 207 10.22 -12.96 -5.49
CA TYR A 207 9.81 -13.52 -4.21
C TYR A 207 9.79 -12.47 -3.09
N GLY A 208 10.82 -11.62 -2.99
CA GLY A 208 10.89 -10.52 -2.02
C GLY A 208 9.72 -9.55 -2.10
N VAL A 209 9.31 -9.18 -3.33
CA VAL A 209 8.17 -8.28 -3.56
C VAL A 209 6.84 -8.99 -3.32
N VAL A 210 6.68 -10.25 -3.75
CA VAL A 210 5.47 -11.04 -3.48
C VAL A 210 5.28 -11.26 -1.98
N ARG A 211 6.34 -11.57 -1.23
CA ARG A 211 6.25 -11.70 0.23
C ARG A 211 5.85 -10.39 0.89
N PHE A 212 6.34 -9.25 0.38
CA PHE A 212 5.87 -7.94 0.82
C PHE A 212 4.36 -7.73 0.55
N MET A 213 3.88 -8.03 -0.66
CA MET A 213 2.47 -7.89 -1.01
C MET A 213 1.60 -8.77 -0.09
N ARG A 214 2.05 -10.00 0.16
CA ARG A 214 1.42 -10.91 1.12
C ARG A 214 1.42 -10.34 2.54
N ASP A 215 2.54 -9.83 3.04
CA ASP A 215 2.62 -9.21 4.38
C ASP A 215 1.65 -8.02 4.52
N VAL A 216 1.44 -7.24 3.45
CA VAL A 216 0.46 -6.13 3.42
C VAL A 216 -0.96 -6.65 3.53
N LEU A 217 -1.30 -7.70 2.79
CA LEU A 217 -2.62 -8.33 2.83
C LEU A 217 -2.85 -9.01 4.19
N GLU A 218 -1.90 -9.78 4.71
CA GLU A 218 -1.94 -10.42 6.03
C GLU A 218 -2.03 -9.40 7.19
N GLU A 219 -1.55 -8.16 7.01
CA GLU A 219 -1.70 -7.09 8.01
C GLU A 219 -3.11 -6.49 8.06
N VAL A 220 -3.91 -6.65 7.00
CA VAL A 220 -5.26 -6.08 6.88
C VAL A 220 -6.34 -7.17 7.02
N CYS A 221 -6.08 -8.37 6.52
CA CYS A 221 -6.96 -9.53 6.71
C CYS A 221 -6.81 -10.04 8.15
N ASP A 222 -7.88 -9.91 8.94
CA ASP A 222 -7.90 -10.34 10.34
C ASP A 222 -7.69 -11.87 10.46
N GLU A 223 -7.24 -12.34 11.63
CA GLU A 223 -7.02 -13.78 11.89
C GLU A 223 -8.31 -14.61 11.76
N ASP A 224 -9.47 -13.97 11.81
CA ASP A 224 -10.79 -14.58 11.74
C ASP A 224 -11.21 -15.05 10.32
N PHE A 225 -10.46 -14.72 9.26
CA PHE A 225 -10.88 -14.92 7.86
C PHE A 225 -10.42 -16.22 7.16
N GLY A 226 -10.20 -17.30 7.92
CA GLY A 226 -9.93 -18.62 7.34
C GLY A 226 -8.52 -18.78 6.73
N PRO A 227 -8.22 -19.93 6.09
CA PRO A 227 -6.86 -20.31 5.71
C PRO A 227 -6.21 -19.39 4.67
N ASN A 228 -4.89 -19.47 4.54
CA ASN A 228 -3.97 -18.78 3.60
C ASN A 228 -4.45 -18.53 2.15
N ASN A 229 -5.54 -19.14 1.73
CA ASN A 229 -6.10 -19.12 0.38
C ASN A 229 -6.65 -17.73 0.01
N ALA A 230 -7.27 -16.99 0.94
CA ALA A 230 -7.80 -15.65 0.66
C ALA A 230 -6.71 -14.68 0.16
N VAL A 231 -5.53 -14.73 0.79
CA VAL A 231 -4.39 -13.90 0.39
C VAL A 231 -3.86 -14.30 -0.99
N ASP A 232 -3.78 -15.60 -1.28
CA ASP A 232 -3.35 -16.08 -2.59
C ASP A 232 -4.34 -15.71 -3.71
N VAL A 233 -5.64 -15.73 -3.43
CA VAL A 233 -6.68 -15.22 -4.33
C VAL A 233 -6.47 -13.73 -4.60
N LEU A 234 -6.30 -12.91 -3.57
CA LEU A 234 -6.05 -11.47 -3.72
C LEU A 234 -4.76 -11.19 -4.53
N LEU A 235 -3.70 -11.96 -4.34
CA LEU A 235 -2.46 -11.81 -5.13
C LEU A 235 -2.68 -12.02 -6.64
N THR A 236 -3.69 -12.80 -7.04
CA THR A 236 -4.00 -13.02 -8.46
C THR A 236 -4.59 -11.80 -9.16
N LEU A 237 -5.17 -10.86 -8.40
CA LEU A 237 -5.68 -9.59 -8.92
C LEU A 237 -4.58 -8.54 -9.11
N GLY A 238 -3.37 -8.84 -8.65
CA GLY A 238 -2.18 -8.03 -8.89
C GLY A 238 -1.99 -6.85 -7.94
N PRO A 239 -0.95 -6.03 -8.19
CA PRO A 239 -0.51 -5.04 -7.20
C PRO A 239 -1.49 -3.91 -6.91
N GLU A 240 -2.43 -3.63 -7.81
CA GLU A 240 -3.45 -2.60 -7.58
C GLU A 240 -4.39 -2.97 -6.43
N ILE A 241 -4.77 -4.24 -6.29
CA ILE A 241 -5.63 -4.64 -5.17
C ILE A 241 -4.89 -4.48 -3.84
N VAL A 242 -3.59 -4.81 -3.81
CA VAL A 242 -2.77 -4.69 -2.60
C VAL A 242 -2.69 -3.24 -2.13
N LEU A 243 -2.52 -2.30 -3.07
CA LEU A 243 -2.52 -0.88 -2.74
C LEU A 243 -3.89 -0.42 -2.22
N ARG A 244 -4.99 -0.86 -2.84
CA ARG A 244 -6.34 -0.47 -2.40
C ARG A 244 -6.67 -1.04 -1.03
N VAL A 245 -6.43 -2.33 -0.79
CA VAL A 245 -6.60 -2.97 0.53
C VAL A 245 -5.81 -2.24 1.61
N TRP A 246 -4.58 -1.82 1.31
CA TRP A 246 -3.78 -1.02 2.22
C TRP A 246 -4.40 0.37 2.52
N GLN A 247 -4.93 1.04 1.51
CA GLN A 247 -5.52 2.38 1.63
C GLN A 247 -6.87 2.35 2.36
N ASP A 248 -7.72 1.41 2.00
CA ASP A 248 -9.07 1.25 2.55
C ASP A 248 -9.03 0.63 3.94
N ARG A 249 -7.92 -0.05 4.29
CA ARG A 249 -7.79 -0.88 5.50
C ARG A 249 -8.91 -1.92 5.59
N SER A 250 -9.34 -2.39 4.43
CA SER A 250 -10.38 -3.41 4.26
C SER A 250 -10.24 -4.01 2.86
N TYR A 251 -10.60 -5.28 2.72
CA TYR A 251 -10.78 -5.92 1.42
C TYR A 251 -12.27 -6.08 1.06
N GLU A 252 -13.19 -5.80 1.99
CA GLU A 252 -14.65 -5.92 1.79
C GLU A 252 -15.14 -5.02 0.65
N SER A 253 -14.52 -3.84 0.47
CA SER A 253 -14.81 -2.92 -0.64
C SER A 253 -14.51 -3.51 -2.03
N HIS A 254 -13.96 -4.71 -2.09
CA HIS A 254 -13.54 -5.38 -3.31
C HIS A 254 -14.14 -6.78 -3.50
N GLU A 255 -15.03 -7.21 -2.61
CA GLU A 255 -15.80 -8.45 -2.77
C GLU A 255 -16.58 -8.46 -4.09
N ASP A 256 -17.13 -7.30 -4.47
CA ASP A 256 -17.85 -7.13 -5.75
C ASP A 256 -16.97 -7.41 -6.98
N ASN A 257 -15.66 -7.12 -6.91
CA ASN A 257 -14.71 -7.37 -8.01
C ASN A 257 -14.27 -8.84 -8.10
N LEU A 258 -14.39 -9.58 -6.99
CA LEU A 258 -13.94 -10.97 -6.89
C LEU A 258 -15.05 -11.96 -7.22
N GLY A 259 -16.30 -11.50 -7.33
CA GLY A 259 -17.46 -12.38 -7.30
C GLY A 259 -17.60 -12.95 -5.90
N PHE A 260 -18.68 -12.57 -5.22
CA PHE A 260 -19.00 -12.83 -3.82
C PHE A 260 -18.72 -14.27 -3.33
N SER A 261 -18.67 -15.26 -4.23
CA SER A 261 -18.56 -16.67 -3.88
C SER A 261 -17.14 -17.16 -3.55
N LEU A 262 -16.05 -16.50 -3.98
CA LEU A 262 -14.68 -17.04 -3.82
C LEU A 262 -14.16 -17.06 -2.37
N PHE A 263 -14.78 -16.30 -1.47
CA PHE A 263 -14.39 -16.20 -0.06
C PHE A 263 -15.29 -16.99 0.89
N ASP A 264 -16.45 -17.45 0.42
CA ASP A 264 -17.45 -18.16 1.23
C ASP A 264 -17.26 -19.69 1.23
N SER A 265 -16.35 -20.23 0.40
CA SER A 265 -16.03 -21.66 0.41
C SER A 265 -14.91 -21.96 1.40
N ASP A 266 -15.20 -22.76 2.43
CA ASP A 266 -14.18 -23.40 3.28
C ASP A 266 -13.25 -24.36 2.49
N ASP A 267 -13.53 -24.56 1.20
CA ASP A 267 -12.82 -25.49 0.33
C ASP A 267 -11.49 -24.89 -0.19
N ASP A 268 -10.42 -25.68 -0.10
CA ASP A 268 -9.13 -25.36 -0.70
C ASP A 268 -9.27 -25.24 -2.22
N ILE A 269 -9.16 -24.02 -2.77
CA ILE A 269 -9.19 -23.80 -4.21
C ILE A 269 -7.78 -24.09 -4.79
N PRO A 270 -7.54 -25.26 -5.41
CA PRO A 270 -6.18 -25.72 -5.74
C PRO A 270 -5.50 -24.87 -6.83
N LEU A 271 -6.30 -24.12 -7.58
CA LEU A 271 -5.81 -23.21 -8.61
C LEU A 271 -5.12 -21.99 -8.01
N TYR A 272 -5.57 -21.49 -6.87
CA TYR A 272 -5.01 -20.28 -6.25
C TYR A 272 -3.98 -20.61 -5.18
N GLN A 273 -4.09 -21.78 -4.54
CA GLN A 273 -3.17 -22.19 -3.49
C GLN A 273 -1.71 -22.08 -3.94
N GLY A 274 -0.95 -21.23 -3.24
CA GLY A 274 0.44 -20.96 -3.54
C GLY A 274 0.69 -20.37 -4.92
N TYR A 275 -0.19 -19.46 -5.36
CA TYR A 275 -0.21 -18.83 -6.69
C TYR A 275 1.18 -18.41 -7.22
N PHE A 276 2.02 -17.85 -6.34
CA PHE A 276 3.44 -17.57 -6.61
C PHE A 276 4.41 -18.56 -5.93
N SER A 277 4.11 -19.00 -4.70
CA SER A 277 5.05 -19.78 -3.89
C SER A 277 5.35 -21.17 -4.49
N VAL A 278 4.32 -21.86 -4.98
CA VAL A 278 4.46 -23.20 -5.59
C VAL A 278 5.32 -23.16 -6.85
N PRO A 279 5.05 -22.32 -7.87
CA PRO A 279 5.88 -22.29 -9.07
C PRO A 279 7.32 -21.84 -8.77
N LEU A 280 7.54 -20.89 -7.85
CA LEU A 280 8.88 -20.47 -7.43
C LEU A 280 9.66 -21.61 -6.76
N GLN A 281 9.03 -22.31 -5.81
CA GLN A 281 9.64 -23.44 -5.10
C GLN A 281 10.02 -24.58 -6.05
N ASN A 282 9.15 -24.88 -7.02
CA ASN A 282 9.40 -25.87 -8.05
C ASN A 282 10.59 -25.48 -8.94
N ILE A 283 10.71 -24.21 -9.30
CA ILE A 283 11.85 -23.71 -10.09
C ILE A 283 13.16 -23.81 -9.29
N TRP A 284 13.17 -23.40 -8.03
CA TRP A 284 14.39 -23.49 -7.20
C TRP A 284 14.84 -24.94 -6.99
N THR A 285 13.88 -25.84 -6.77
CA THR A 285 14.14 -27.28 -6.68
C THR A 285 14.74 -27.80 -7.98
N ALA A 286 14.15 -27.46 -9.13
CA ALA A 286 14.66 -27.86 -10.45
C ALA A 286 16.05 -27.30 -10.73
N ARG A 287 16.33 -26.07 -10.30
CA ARG A 287 17.64 -25.40 -10.45
C ARG A 287 18.67 -25.82 -9.40
N LYS A 288 18.28 -26.65 -8.41
CA LYS A 288 19.13 -27.07 -7.28
C LYS A 288 19.73 -25.88 -6.53
N VAL A 289 18.94 -24.84 -6.29
CA VAL A 289 19.37 -23.68 -5.50
C VAL A 289 19.76 -24.17 -4.11
N THR A 290 20.99 -23.89 -3.67
CA THR A 290 21.57 -24.43 -2.43
C THR A 290 20.89 -23.92 -1.17
N THR A 291 20.37 -22.70 -1.23
CA THR A 291 19.68 -22.01 -0.13
C THR A 291 18.43 -21.34 -0.68
N PRO A 292 17.34 -22.12 -0.95
CA PRO A 292 16.07 -21.51 -1.29
C PRO A 292 15.60 -20.62 -0.11
N PRO A 293 14.82 -19.56 -0.39
CA PRO A 293 14.20 -18.78 0.67
C PRO A 293 13.44 -19.69 1.63
N LYS A 294 13.62 -19.45 2.91
CA LYS A 294 12.83 -20.08 3.96
C LYS A 294 11.81 -19.08 4.46
N ASP A 295 10.66 -19.58 4.92
CA ASP A 295 9.57 -18.73 5.41
C ASP A 295 9.96 -17.88 6.64
N ASP A 296 10.97 -18.31 7.41
CA ASP A 296 11.49 -17.61 8.58
C ASP A 296 12.56 -16.55 8.25
N GLU A 297 13.09 -16.54 7.03
CA GLU A 297 14.11 -15.57 6.62
C GLU A 297 13.46 -14.29 6.07
N PRO A 298 13.95 -13.09 6.48
CA PRO A 298 13.38 -11.85 5.99
C PRO A 298 13.64 -11.71 4.49
N ALA A 299 12.57 -11.81 3.69
CA ALA A 299 12.62 -11.71 2.24
C ALA A 299 13.12 -10.33 1.73
N THR A 300 13.22 -9.35 2.63
CA THR A 300 13.75 -8.01 2.33
C THR A 300 15.19 -8.03 1.85
N LYS A 301 16.01 -9.01 2.25
CA LYS A 301 17.42 -9.14 1.82
C LYS A 301 17.60 -9.31 0.31
N TYR A 302 16.54 -9.70 -0.41
CA TYR A 302 16.60 -9.86 -1.87
C TYR A 302 16.43 -8.53 -2.61
N ILE A 303 15.92 -7.50 -1.94
CA ILE A 303 15.71 -6.16 -2.50
C ILE A 303 16.60 -5.13 -1.82
N LEU A 304 16.73 -5.17 -0.50
CA LEU A 304 17.42 -4.19 0.32
C LEU A 304 18.87 -4.58 0.59
N ASP A 305 19.78 -3.62 0.43
CA ASP A 305 21.19 -3.76 0.82
C ASP A 305 21.39 -3.38 2.29
N SER A 306 20.55 -2.48 2.80
CA SER A 306 20.60 -2.00 4.17
C SER A 306 19.22 -1.64 4.70
N VAL A 307 19.07 -1.73 6.01
CA VAL A 307 17.80 -1.56 6.70
C VAL A 307 18.02 -0.63 7.90
N VAL A 308 17.29 0.49 7.93
CA VAL A 308 17.41 1.51 8.98
C VAL A 308 16.44 1.18 10.10
N GLY A 309 16.99 1.00 11.30
CA GLY A 309 16.19 0.84 12.51
C GLY A 309 15.54 -0.53 12.69
N ALA A 310 16.04 -1.58 12.03
CA ALA A 310 15.55 -2.95 12.20
C ALA A 310 15.58 -3.43 13.67
N ASN A 311 16.59 -2.98 14.43
CA ASN A 311 16.82 -3.36 15.82
C ASN A 311 16.48 -2.25 16.81
N ASP A 312 15.75 -1.22 16.37
CA ASP A 312 15.41 -0.11 17.24
C ASP A 312 14.53 -0.58 18.40
N THR A 313 14.73 0.08 19.54
CA THR A 313 13.99 -0.17 20.78
C THR A 313 12.98 0.95 21.02
N CYS A 314 11.96 0.64 21.80
CA CYS A 314 11.03 1.66 22.27
C CYS A 314 11.77 2.73 23.08
N SER A 315 11.45 4.00 22.89
CA SER A 315 12.08 5.09 23.65
C SER A 315 11.70 5.12 25.13
N GLN A 316 10.80 4.23 25.57
CA GLN A 316 10.22 4.20 26.92
C GLN A 316 10.42 2.87 27.64
N CYS A 317 10.73 1.81 26.89
CA CYS A 317 11.05 0.51 27.46
C CYS A 317 12.14 -0.17 26.61
N PRO A 318 12.94 -1.07 27.18
CA PRO A 318 14.03 -1.72 26.45
C PRO A 318 13.56 -2.75 25.41
N THR A 319 12.25 -2.87 25.18
CA THR A 319 11.69 -3.86 24.25
C THR A 319 12.11 -3.51 22.80
N PRO A 320 12.79 -4.44 22.10
CA PRO A 320 13.06 -4.27 20.68
C PRO A 320 11.74 -4.31 19.91
N GLY A 321 11.58 -3.41 18.95
CA GLY A 321 10.37 -3.35 18.13
C GLY A 321 10.64 -3.14 16.65
N GLY A 322 11.81 -2.61 16.27
CA GLY A 322 12.18 -2.40 14.88
C GLY A 322 11.08 -1.67 14.09
N PHE A 323 10.61 -2.30 13.00
CA PHE A 323 9.52 -1.79 12.14
C PHE A 323 8.14 -1.79 12.80
N LYS A 324 7.94 -2.53 13.89
CA LYS A 324 6.67 -2.53 14.64
C LYS A 324 6.55 -1.32 15.57
N LEU A 325 7.62 -0.55 15.78
CA LEU A 325 7.56 0.67 16.58
C LEU A 325 6.73 1.73 15.86
N ILE A 326 5.93 2.44 16.65
CA ILE A 326 5.04 3.53 16.25
C ILE A 326 5.85 4.82 16.21
N THR A 327 5.77 5.53 15.09
CA THR A 327 6.44 6.81 14.80
C THR A 327 5.47 7.73 14.06
N ALA A 328 5.76 9.03 14.03
CA ALA A 328 4.99 9.98 13.23
C ALA A 328 4.87 9.58 11.74
N GLY A 329 5.87 8.87 11.21
CA GLY A 329 5.86 8.36 9.84
C GLY A 329 4.81 7.29 9.58
N ASN A 330 4.42 6.50 10.59
CA ASN A 330 3.56 5.32 10.43
C ASN A 330 2.25 5.35 11.23
N TRP A 331 1.89 6.49 11.81
CA TRP A 331 0.64 6.67 12.55
C TRP A 331 -0.62 6.32 11.75
N HIS A 332 -0.67 6.67 10.47
CA HIS A 332 -1.76 6.35 9.55
C HIS A 332 -2.09 4.85 9.44
N ARG A 333 -1.14 3.98 9.79
CA ARG A 333 -1.32 2.52 9.73
C ARG A 333 -2.07 1.95 10.93
N ARG A 334 -2.37 2.77 11.94
CA ARG A 334 -2.97 2.29 13.18
C ARG A 334 -4.47 2.44 13.13
N GLU A 335 -5.17 1.36 13.41
CA GLU A 335 -6.62 1.37 13.54
C GLU A 335 -7.01 1.71 14.98
N PHE A 336 -6.64 2.92 15.38
CA PHE A 336 -7.03 3.45 16.66
C PHE A 336 -8.27 4.31 16.50
N SER A 337 -9.33 3.95 17.20
CA SER A 337 -10.44 4.87 17.43
C SER A 337 -10.12 5.67 18.67
N PRO A 338 -10.10 7.02 18.64
CA PRO A 338 -9.93 7.82 19.85
C PRO A 338 -10.94 7.45 20.96
N THR A 339 -12.12 6.95 20.58
CA THR A 339 -13.12 6.46 21.52
C THR A 339 -12.68 5.24 22.32
N GLN A 340 -11.78 4.38 21.81
CA GLN A 340 -11.28 3.20 22.53
C GLN A 340 -10.54 3.60 23.81
N PHE A 341 -9.75 4.67 23.76
CA PHE A 341 -9.01 5.18 24.92
C PHE A 341 -9.90 5.89 25.94
N LEU A 342 -11.12 6.24 25.52
CA LEU A 342 -12.17 6.75 26.40
C LEU A 342 -13.04 5.62 26.97
N LYS A 343 -13.31 4.54 26.22
CA LYS A 343 -14.23 3.45 26.62
C LYS A 343 -13.88 2.80 27.96
N ASN A 344 -12.58 2.59 28.23
CA ASN A 344 -12.13 2.00 29.49
C ASN A 344 -12.24 2.96 30.68
N ARG A 345 -12.24 4.27 30.41
CA ARG A 345 -12.27 5.37 31.39
C ARG A 345 -13.58 6.15 31.44
N LEU A 346 -14.54 5.84 30.57
CA LEU A 346 -15.88 6.44 30.50
C LEU A 346 -16.87 5.32 30.22
N ARG A 347 -16.92 4.33 31.13
CA ARG A 347 -17.69 3.09 30.97
C ARG A 347 -19.16 3.39 30.63
N GLN A 348 -19.65 2.77 29.55
CA GLN A 348 -21.04 2.45 29.18
C GLN A 348 -22.15 3.53 29.24
N THR A 349 -21.90 4.78 29.64
CA THR A 349 -22.95 5.84 29.69
C THR A 349 -22.81 6.98 28.71
N MET A 350 -21.77 6.93 27.88
CA MET A 350 -21.59 7.88 26.80
C MET A 350 -22.72 7.90 25.75
N TRP A 351 -23.67 6.96 25.81
CA TRP A 351 -24.84 6.91 24.93
C TRP A 351 -25.96 7.88 25.35
N ILE A 352 -25.90 8.48 26.55
CA ILE A 352 -27.04 9.22 27.13
C ILE A 352 -26.85 10.75 27.10
N SER A 353 -25.63 11.26 26.86
CA SER A 353 -25.43 12.71 26.69
C SER A 353 -25.22 13.08 25.21
N SER A 354 -26.16 13.85 24.65
CA SER A 354 -26.11 14.47 23.31
C SER A 354 -24.71 15.01 22.89
N PRO A 355 -23.90 15.62 23.77
CA PRO A 355 -22.59 16.14 23.41
C PRO A 355 -21.54 15.08 23.06
N PHE A 356 -21.65 13.85 23.58
CA PHE A 356 -20.71 12.77 23.21
C PHE A 356 -21.06 12.19 21.84
N LEU A 357 -22.36 12.01 21.55
CA LEU A 357 -22.81 11.60 20.22
C LEU A 357 -22.42 12.66 19.17
N GLU A 358 -22.59 13.96 19.46
CA GLU A 358 -22.09 15.04 18.61
C GLU A 358 -20.58 14.98 18.42
N ALA A 359 -19.82 14.59 19.43
CA ALA A 359 -18.37 14.56 19.34
C ALA A 359 -17.84 13.27 18.67
N VAL A 360 -18.54 12.14 18.78
CA VAL A 360 -18.33 10.95 17.93
C VAL A 360 -18.75 11.23 16.49
N ILE A 361 -19.83 11.97 16.27
CA ILE A 361 -20.25 12.47 14.96
C ILE A 361 -19.20 13.46 14.43
N LYS A 362 -18.62 14.36 15.24
CA LYS A 362 -17.48 15.21 14.87
C LYS A 362 -16.25 14.38 14.54
N MET A 363 -15.97 13.28 15.23
CA MET A 363 -14.87 12.37 14.88
C MET A 363 -15.14 11.57 13.59
N ARG A 364 -16.39 11.15 13.36
CA ARG A 364 -16.80 10.59 12.07
C ARG A 364 -16.74 11.65 10.96
N ARG A 365 -17.02 12.92 11.27
CA ARG A 365 -16.77 14.07 10.39
C ARG A 365 -15.27 14.35 10.23
N TYR A 366 -14.41 14.13 11.21
CA TYR A 366 -12.95 14.15 10.98
C TYR A 366 -12.52 13.07 9.96
N LYS A 367 -13.24 11.95 9.90
CA LYS A 367 -13.06 10.90 8.88
C LYS A 367 -13.73 11.23 7.53
N HIS A 368 -14.81 12.03 7.49
CA HIS A 368 -15.63 12.27 6.27
C HIS A 368 -15.65 13.72 5.72
N GLU A 369 -15.55 14.75 6.56
CA GLU A 369 -15.55 16.18 6.18
C GLU A 369 -14.16 16.67 5.76
N TYR A 370 -13.09 15.94 6.12
CA TYR A 370 -11.73 16.15 5.61
C TYR A 370 -11.37 15.02 4.65
N GLU A 371 -12.15 14.86 3.58
CA GLU A 371 -11.74 14.19 2.34
C GLU A 371 -10.69 15.04 1.59
N ASP A 372 -9.67 15.51 2.31
CA ASP A 372 -8.39 15.76 1.66
C ASP A 372 -7.60 14.46 1.79
N PRO A 373 -7.57 13.61 0.74
CA PRO A 373 -6.90 12.31 0.77
C PRO A 373 -5.40 12.41 1.07
N GLU A 374 -4.83 13.62 1.15
CA GLU A 374 -3.42 13.85 1.43
C GLU A 374 -3.07 13.97 2.93
N GLU A 375 -4.02 14.20 3.84
CA GLU A 375 -3.66 14.57 5.22
C GLU A 375 -4.42 13.79 6.31
N ASP A 376 -3.84 12.63 6.66
CA ASP A 376 -4.28 11.66 7.68
C ASP A 376 -4.82 12.28 8.98
N SER A 377 -6.14 12.23 9.13
CA SER A 377 -6.89 12.75 10.29
C SER A 377 -6.44 12.14 11.63
N LEU A 378 -5.99 10.88 11.64
CA LEU A 378 -5.54 10.20 12.84
C LEU A 378 -4.16 10.69 13.28
N ALA A 379 -3.22 10.87 12.34
CA ALA A 379 -1.93 11.47 12.64
C ALA A 379 -2.07 12.86 13.27
N ARG A 380 -2.96 13.71 12.75
CA ARG A 380 -3.23 15.03 13.35
C ARG A 380 -3.75 14.91 14.78
N TRP A 381 -4.64 13.94 15.02
CA TRP A 381 -5.14 13.69 16.37
C TRP A 381 -4.00 13.29 17.32
N PHE A 382 -3.08 12.41 16.92
CA PHE A 382 -1.92 12.09 17.75
C PHE A 382 -1.06 13.33 18.05
N VAL A 383 -0.77 14.16 17.03
CA VAL A 383 -0.05 15.43 17.24
C VAL A 383 -0.77 16.27 18.31
N ALA A 384 -2.08 16.42 18.20
CA ALA A 384 -2.86 17.21 19.14
C ALA A 384 -2.84 16.64 20.57
N VAL A 385 -2.85 15.30 20.72
CA VAL A 385 -2.70 14.65 22.04
C VAL A 385 -1.30 14.89 22.60
N PHE A 386 -0.24 14.80 21.78
CA PHE A 386 1.13 15.13 22.21
C PHE A 386 1.26 16.60 22.60
N ASP A 387 0.62 17.52 21.88
CA ASP A 387 0.78 18.96 22.09
C ASP A 387 -0.21 19.51 23.14
N THR A 388 -1.07 18.66 23.73
CA THR A 388 -2.03 19.07 24.75
C THR A 388 -1.33 19.56 26.03
N PRO A 389 -1.64 20.77 26.53
CA PRO A 389 -1.01 21.31 27.73
C PRO A 389 -1.48 20.62 29.02
N GLY A 390 -0.71 20.79 30.10
CA GLY A 390 -1.08 20.31 31.43
C GLY A 390 -0.88 18.81 31.67
N LYS A 391 -0.10 18.13 30.83
CA LYS A 391 0.36 16.76 31.08
C LYS A 391 1.22 16.72 32.35
N PRO A 392 1.15 15.63 33.15
CA PRO A 392 2.06 15.44 34.27
C PRO A 392 3.52 15.38 33.80
N SER A 393 4.46 15.81 34.65
CA SER A 393 5.89 15.91 34.27
C SER A 393 6.53 14.58 33.86
N GLU A 394 5.95 13.44 34.27
CA GLU A 394 6.38 12.10 33.84
C GLU A 394 6.20 11.87 32.33
N TRP A 395 5.36 12.67 31.67
CA TRP A 395 5.11 12.63 30.23
C TRP A 395 5.91 13.67 29.44
N ASP A 396 6.71 14.53 30.09
CA ASP A 396 7.48 15.58 29.42
C ASP A 396 8.54 14.99 28.46
N ALA A 397 9.04 13.80 28.78
CA ALA A 397 9.98 13.08 27.93
C ALA A 397 9.34 12.41 26.70
N TRP A 398 8.01 12.46 26.57
CA TRP A 398 7.28 11.88 25.43
C TRP A 398 7.07 12.94 24.34
N THR A 399 7.63 12.69 23.16
CA THR A 399 7.60 13.59 22.02
C THR A 399 7.20 12.84 20.76
N LYS A 400 6.55 13.54 19.82
CA LYS A 400 6.12 12.97 18.53
C LYS A 400 7.25 12.43 17.66
N ASP A 401 8.48 12.90 17.89
CA ASP A 401 9.68 12.51 17.12
C ASP A 401 10.32 11.19 17.61
N LYS A 402 9.82 10.63 18.72
CA LYS A 402 10.31 9.36 19.28
C LYS A 402 9.51 8.17 18.76
N SER A 403 10.08 6.97 18.95
CA SER A 403 9.46 5.72 18.55
C SER A 403 9.00 4.89 19.74
N TYR A 404 7.77 4.38 19.69
CA TYR A 404 7.12 3.71 20.81
C TYR A 404 6.67 2.31 20.44
N CYS A 405 6.80 1.33 21.33
CA CYS A 405 6.10 0.07 21.13
C CYS A 405 4.59 0.27 21.36
N ASP A 406 3.79 -0.63 20.81
CA ASP A 406 2.33 -0.57 20.88
C ASP A 406 1.82 -0.38 22.33
N LYS A 407 2.30 -1.22 23.27
CA LYS A 407 1.94 -1.13 24.70
C LYS A 407 2.23 0.25 25.32
N CYS A 408 3.40 0.81 25.04
CA CYS A 408 3.79 2.11 25.57
C CYS A 408 2.94 3.23 24.95
N PHE A 409 2.70 3.18 23.65
CA PHE A 409 1.90 4.17 22.94
C PHE A 409 0.43 4.13 23.39
N VAL A 410 -0.17 2.95 23.49
CA VAL A 410 -1.54 2.76 24.01
C VAL A 410 -1.65 3.31 25.43
N ARG A 411 -0.69 3.00 26.32
CA ARG A 411 -0.67 3.56 27.68
C ARG A 411 -0.66 5.09 27.67
N PHE A 412 0.19 5.68 26.84
CA PHE A 412 0.25 7.13 26.68
C PHE A 412 -1.11 7.72 26.25
N LEU A 413 -1.76 7.10 25.27
CA LEU A 413 -3.07 7.54 24.79
C LEU A 413 -4.15 7.38 25.85
N GLU A 414 -4.22 6.26 26.57
CA GLU A 414 -5.17 6.06 27.67
C GLU A 414 -5.03 7.14 28.75
N GLU A 415 -3.81 7.58 29.04
CA GLU A 415 -3.55 8.57 30.10
C GLU A 415 -3.70 10.03 29.66
N ASN A 416 -3.62 10.32 28.36
CA ASN A 416 -3.58 11.70 27.85
C ASN A 416 -4.71 12.06 26.87
N ALA A 417 -5.35 11.11 26.20
CA ALA A 417 -6.40 11.41 25.20
C ALA A 417 -7.60 12.18 25.81
N TRP A 418 -7.97 11.88 27.05
CA TRP A 418 -9.07 12.60 27.73
C TRP A 418 -8.75 14.08 28.00
N ARG A 419 -7.46 14.44 28.12
CA ARG A 419 -7.02 15.83 28.32
C ARG A 419 -7.22 16.64 27.05
N TRP A 420 -6.83 16.06 25.92
CA TRP A 420 -7.08 16.64 24.60
C TRP A 420 -8.58 16.88 24.42
N TRP A 421 -9.39 15.88 24.74
CA TRP A 421 -10.84 15.97 24.66
C TRP A 421 -11.44 17.08 25.54
N TYR A 422 -10.97 17.19 26.79
CA TYR A 422 -11.35 18.29 27.68
C TYR A 422 -11.01 19.65 27.06
N ALA A 423 -9.79 19.80 26.54
CA ALA A 423 -9.33 21.04 25.92
C ALA A 423 -10.13 21.41 24.67
N GLU A 424 -10.46 20.45 23.81
CA GLU A 424 -11.34 20.68 22.65
C GLU A 424 -12.73 21.14 23.07
N ARG A 425 -13.34 20.48 24.06
CA ARG A 425 -14.68 20.88 24.53
C ARG A 425 -14.68 22.30 25.09
N VAL A 426 -13.69 22.65 25.90
CA VAL A 426 -13.56 24.02 26.43
C VAL A 426 -13.40 25.03 25.28
N ARG A 427 -12.62 24.69 24.24
CA ARG A 427 -12.46 25.54 23.05
C ARG A 427 -13.76 25.76 22.30
N ASP A 428 -14.61 24.73 22.23
CA ASP A 428 -15.96 24.77 21.67
C ASP A 428 -17.00 25.50 22.56
N GLY A 429 -16.55 26.14 23.65
CA GLY A 429 -17.42 26.91 24.55
C GLY A 429 -18.10 26.08 25.63
N TRP A 430 -17.67 24.84 25.87
CA TRP A 430 -18.18 24.04 26.97
C TRP A 430 -17.70 24.58 28.33
N ASN A 431 -18.65 25.02 29.14
CA ASN A 431 -18.41 25.37 30.54
C ASN A 431 -18.40 24.10 31.39
N ALA A 432 -17.21 23.59 31.71
CA ALA A 432 -17.06 22.38 32.49
C ALA A 432 -17.69 22.54 33.89
N PRO A 433 -18.61 21.64 34.30
CA PRO A 433 -19.11 21.61 35.67
C PRO A 433 -18.02 21.19 36.66
N GLU A 434 -18.32 21.24 37.95
CA GLU A 434 -17.38 20.84 39.00
C GLU A 434 -16.88 19.39 38.79
N ASN A 435 -15.58 19.19 38.97
CA ASN A 435 -14.93 17.88 38.84
C ASN A 435 -15.54 16.85 39.78
N CYS A 436 -15.84 15.66 39.25
CA CYS A 436 -16.18 14.52 40.08
C CYS A 436 -14.95 14.07 40.89
N TRP A 437 -15.13 13.78 42.18
CA TRP A 437 -14.03 13.29 43.02
C TRP A 437 -13.40 11.98 42.53
N TYR A 438 -14.18 11.16 41.83
CA TYR A 438 -13.71 9.91 41.23
C TYR A 438 -13.26 10.09 39.77
N GLY A 439 -13.38 11.31 39.23
CA GLY A 439 -12.96 11.65 37.87
C GLY A 439 -13.47 10.67 36.83
N TYR A 440 -12.58 10.27 35.92
CA TYR A 440 -12.86 9.27 34.89
C TYR A 440 -13.07 7.85 35.48
N ASN A 441 -12.70 7.59 36.74
CA ASN A 441 -12.97 6.30 37.39
C ASN A 441 -14.36 6.23 38.06
N CYS A 442 -15.21 7.25 37.91
CA CYS A 442 -16.52 7.31 38.56
C CYS A 442 -17.49 6.24 38.06
N LYS A 443 -17.75 5.18 38.85
CA LYS A 443 -18.77 4.18 38.53
C LYS A 443 -20.20 4.73 38.57
N THR A 444 -20.46 5.80 39.31
CA THR A 444 -21.80 6.40 39.43
C THR A 444 -22.28 7.04 38.12
N MET A 445 -21.36 7.52 37.28
CA MET A 445 -21.71 8.07 35.97
C MET A 445 -22.43 7.05 35.09
N THR A 446 -22.17 5.74 35.30
CA THR A 446 -22.70 4.65 34.46
C THR A 446 -24.18 4.30 34.66
N HIS A 447 -24.79 4.76 35.74
CA HIS A 447 -26.17 4.37 36.06
C HIS A 447 -26.99 5.50 36.69
N ARG A 448 -26.42 6.70 36.83
CA ARG A 448 -27.13 7.90 37.31
C ARG A 448 -26.91 9.07 36.37
N GLN A 449 -27.82 9.25 35.41
CA GLN A 449 -27.76 10.32 34.41
C GLN A 449 -27.58 11.72 35.04
N ALA A 450 -28.37 12.05 36.08
CA ALA A 450 -28.25 13.33 36.76
C ALA A 450 -26.84 13.58 37.37
N HIS A 451 -26.12 12.53 37.78
CA HIS A 451 -24.74 12.66 38.23
C HIS A 451 -23.78 12.86 37.05
N ALA A 452 -23.97 12.10 35.96
CA ALA A 452 -23.17 12.22 34.74
C ALA A 452 -23.26 13.62 34.11
N GLU A 453 -24.45 14.22 34.12
CA GLU A 453 -24.69 15.57 33.59
C GLU A 453 -24.20 16.68 34.53
N GLY A 454 -24.32 16.47 35.85
CA GLY A 454 -24.01 17.49 36.86
C GLY A 454 -22.53 17.63 37.26
N LYS A 455 -21.65 16.74 36.79
CA LYS A 455 -20.22 16.71 37.17
C LYS A 455 -19.32 16.49 35.97
N ASN A 456 -18.09 16.99 36.04
CA ASN A 456 -17.07 16.69 35.03
C ASN A 456 -16.36 15.39 35.37
N HIS A 457 -16.35 14.42 34.44
CA HIS A 457 -15.62 13.15 34.57
C HIS A 457 -14.35 13.10 33.71
N LEU A 458 -14.10 14.12 32.88
CA LEU A 458 -12.84 14.31 32.15
C LEU A 458 -11.84 15.01 33.07
N CYS A 459 -11.55 14.40 34.22
CA CYS A 459 -10.62 14.91 35.21
C CYS A 459 -9.95 13.78 35.99
N VAL A 460 -8.80 14.08 36.59
CA VAL A 460 -8.04 13.14 37.44
C VAL A 460 -8.83 12.84 38.72
N PRO A 461 -8.96 11.57 39.16
CA PRO A 461 -9.56 11.23 40.44
C PRO A 461 -8.81 11.86 41.61
N THR A 462 -9.53 12.45 42.56
CA THR A 462 -8.97 13.08 43.77
C THR A 462 -9.16 12.23 45.02
N ARG A 463 -10.00 11.19 44.99
CA ARG A 463 -10.28 10.29 46.13
C ARG A 463 -9.91 8.82 45.88
N GLY A 464 -9.04 8.53 44.90
CA GLY A 464 -8.66 7.17 44.51
C GLY A 464 -9.75 6.44 43.71
N ASP A 465 -9.57 5.14 43.52
CA ASP A 465 -10.55 4.29 42.82
C ASP A 465 -11.75 3.95 43.72
N PRO A 466 -13.00 4.14 43.25
CA PRO A 466 -14.22 3.80 43.99
C PRO A 466 -14.54 2.31 44.05
#